data_AF-A0A7C5JRQ3-F1
#
_entry.id   AF-A0A7C5JRQ3-F1
#
_cell.length_a   1.000
_cell.length_b   1.000
_cell.length_c   1.000
_cell.angle_alpha   90.00
_cell.angle_beta   90.00
_cell.angle_gamma   90.00
#
_symmetry.space_group_name_H-M   'P 1'
#
loop_
_entity.id
_entity.type
_entity.pdbx_description
1 polymer ?
#
loop_
_entity_poly.entity_id
_entity_poly.type
_entity_poly.pdbx_seq_one_letter_code
_entity_poly.pdbx_strand_id
1 'polypeptide(L)' 'MSEKKTTVCIVGTGMIAGVHAAGYNRCPGVDLKIFNRTRSKAEKFAQQFEVSEI' A
#
# COMPACT_ATOMS: atom_id res chain seq x y z
N MET A 1 8.09 -4.78 -22.91
CA MET A 1 8.31 -5.73 -21.79
C MET A 1 7.69 -5.09 -20.56
N SER A 2 6.84 -5.79 -19.81
CA SER A 2 6.33 -5.24 -18.54
C SER A 2 7.52 -5.05 -17.60
N GLU A 3 7.79 -3.81 -17.18
CA GLU A 3 8.84 -3.54 -16.19
C GLU A 3 8.53 -4.34 -14.94
N LYS A 4 9.50 -5.14 -14.46
CA LYS A 4 9.33 -5.91 -13.23
C LYS A 4 9.13 -4.93 -12.07
N LYS A 5 7.94 -4.93 -11.47
CA LYS A 5 7.65 -4.18 -10.25
C LYS A 5 8.08 -4.98 -9.02
N THR A 6 8.57 -4.27 -8.02
CA THR A 6 8.82 -4.81 -6.68
C THR A 6 7.54 -4.71 -5.86
N THR A 7 7.02 -5.84 -5.38
CA THR A 7 5.86 -5.84 -4.49
C THR A 7 6.31 -5.50 -3.07
N VAL A 8 5.67 -4.50 -2.47
CA VAL A 8 5.91 -4.08 -1.09
C VAL A 8 4.60 -4.22 -0.31
N CYS A 9 4.64 -4.85 0.86
CA CYS A 9 3.50 -4.93 1.76
C CYS A 9 3.71 -4.04 2.98
N ILE A 10 2.78 -3.12 3.21
CA ILE A 10 2.69 -2.37 4.47
C ILE A 10 1.79 -3.16 5.43
N VAL A 11 2.24 -3.32 6.68
CA VAL A 11 1.46 -3.95 7.74
C VAL A 11 1.06 -2.88 8.76
N GLY A 12 -0.26 -2.66 8.87
CA GLY A 12 -0.86 -1.64 9.73
C GLY A 12 -1.27 -0.37 9.00
N THR A 13 -2.24 0.37 9.53
CA THR A 13 -2.86 1.55 8.90
C THR A 13 -2.68 2.82 9.74
N GLY A 14 -1.56 2.91 10.47
CA GLY A 14 -1.24 4.08 11.30
C GLY A 14 -0.74 5.28 10.48
N MET A 15 -0.46 6.38 11.17
CA MET A 15 0.06 7.60 10.54
C MET A 15 1.34 7.33 9.72
N ILE A 16 2.27 6.54 10.26
CA ILE A 16 3.53 6.20 9.59
C ILE A 16 3.30 5.35 8.33
N ALA A 17 2.34 4.42 8.37
CA ALA A 17 1.95 3.67 7.17
C ALA A 17 1.48 4.59 6.04
N GLY A 18 0.73 5.65 6.37
CA GLY A 18 0.29 6.66 5.41
C GLY A 18 1.45 7.42 4.75
N VAL A 19 2.48 7.78 5.53
CA VAL A 19 3.69 8.44 5.00
C VAL A 19 4.40 7.52 3.99
N HIS A 20 4.58 6.25 4.33
CA HIS A 20 5.21 5.29 3.43
C HIS A 20 4.37 5.01 2.19
N ALA A 21 3.05 4.87 2.32
CA ALA A 21 2.16 4.65 1.17
C ALA A 21 2.22 5.83 0.19
N ALA A 22 2.17 7.07 0.70
CA ALA A 22 2.28 8.27 -0.14
C ALA A 22 3.64 8.39 -0.86
N GLY A 23 4.73 7.90 -0.24
CA GLY A 23 6.05 7.84 -0.85
C GLY A 23 6.15 6.78 -1.94
N TYR A 24 5.76 5.54 -1.62
CA TYR A 24 5.85 4.38 -2.52
C TYR A 24 4.96 4.51 -3.75
N ASN A 25 3.78 5.15 -3.65
CA ASN A 25 2.91 5.39 -4.80
C ASN A 25 3.57 6.24 -5.90
N ARG A 26 4.59 7.02 -5.57
CA ARG A 26 5.34 7.84 -6.53
C ARG A 26 6.48 7.07 -7.19
N CYS A 27 6.71 5.82 -6.78
CA CYS A 27 7.76 4.96 -7.32
C CYS A 27 7.16 4.06 -8.41
N PRO A 28 7.42 4.31 -9.70
CA PRO A 28 6.79 3.56 -10.81
C PRO A 28 7.12 2.05 -10.80
N GLY A 29 8.25 1.68 -10.19
CA GLY A 29 8.69 0.28 -10.02
C GLY A 29 8.11 -0.44 -8.81
N VAL A 30 7.14 0.13 -8.09
CA VAL A 30 6.55 -0.49 -6.89
C VAL A 30 5.09 -0.89 -7.15
N ASP A 31 4.74 -2.11 -6.72
CA ASP A 31 3.36 -2.55 -6.54
C ASP A 31 3.07 -2.62 -5.03
N LEU A 32 2.35 -1.63 -4.52
CA LEU A 32 2.11 -1.49 -3.09
C LEU A 32 0.85 -2.27 -2.67
N LYS A 33 0.99 -3.03 -1.59
CA LYS A 33 -0.08 -3.79 -0.97
C LYS A 33 -0.23 -3.42 0.51
N ILE A 34 -1.44 -3.56 1.06
CA ILE A 34 -1.73 -3.29 2.47
C ILE A 34 -2.29 -4.52 3.17
N PHE A 35 -1.84 -4.77 4.39
CA PHE A 35 -2.44 -5.73 5.30
C PHE A 35 -2.70 -5.06 6.65
N ASN A 36 -3.82 -5.36 7.28
CA ASN A 36 -4.07 -4.97 8.66
C ASN A 36 -5.00 -5.96 9.34
N ARG A 37 -4.80 -6.18 10.65
CA ARG A 37 -5.62 -7.12 11.45
C ARG A 37 -7.13 -6.85 11.32
N THR A 38 -7.52 -5.59 11.23
CA THR A 38 -8.91 -5.20 11.00
C THR A 38 -9.09 -4.88 9.52
N ARG A 39 -9.79 -5.76 8.80
CA ARG A 39 -10.07 -5.66 7.36
C ARG A 39 -10.68 -4.32 6.95
N SER A 40 -11.72 -3.87 7.65
CA SER A 40 -12.36 -2.57 7.33
C SER A 40 -11.43 -1.36 7.44
N LYS A 41 -10.34 -1.46 8.21
CA LYS A 41 -9.29 -0.42 8.24
C LYS A 41 -8.33 -0.56 7.04
N ALA A 42 -7.99 -1.80 6.64
CA ALA A 42 -7.21 -2.06 5.43
C ALA A 42 -7.95 -1.54 4.19
N GLU A 43 -9.23 -1.85 4.05
CA GLU A 43 -10.07 -1.40 2.92
C GLU A 43 -10.16 0.14 2.83
N LYS A 44 -10.37 0.82 3.96
CA LYS A 44 -10.38 2.29 4.00
C LYS A 44 -9.02 2.88 3.62
N PHE A 45 -7.93 2.29 4.10
CA PHE A 45 -6.58 2.73 3.76
C PHE A 45 -6.27 2.48 2.26
N ALA A 46 -6.66 1.31 1.75
CA ALA A 46 -6.54 0.93 0.35
C ALA A 46 -7.25 1.94 -0.57
N GLN A 47 -8.47 2.34 -0.23
CA GLN A 47 -9.21 3.36 -0.95
C GLN A 47 -8.53 4.74 -0.89
N GLN A 48 -8.05 5.15 0.29
CA GLN A 48 -7.42 6.46 0.48
C GLN A 48 -6.14 6.62 -0.33
N PHE A 49 -5.34 5.56 -0.45
CA PHE A 49 -4.03 5.59 -1.11
C PHE A 49 -4.03 4.85 -2.44
N GLU A 50 -5.18 4.45 -2.99
CA GLU A 50 -5.26 3.72 -4.28
C GLU A 50 -4.36 2.47 -4.34
N VAL A 51 -4.22 1.76 -3.21
CA VAL A 51 -3.45 0.51 -3.11
C VAL A 51 -4.37 -0.71 -3.00
N SER A 52 -3.86 -1.92 -3.24
CA SER A 52 -4.66 -3.15 -3.10
C SER A 52 -4.41 -3.85 -1.76
N GLU A 53 -5.46 -4.45 -1.18
CA GLU A 53 -5.33 -5.35 -0.02
C GLU A 53 -4.73 -6.71 -0.45
N ILE A 54 -4.03 -7.38 0.48
CA ILE A 54 -3.62 -8.80 0.34
C ILE A 54 -4.65 -9.70 1.02
#